data_AF-A0A0R0CBD4-F1
#
_entry.id   AF-A0A0R0CBD4-F1
#
_cell.length_a   1.000
_cell.length_b   1.000
_cell.length_c   1.000
_cell.angle_alpha   90.00
_cell.angle_beta   90.00
_cell.angle_gamma   90.00
#
_symmetry.space_group_name_H-M   'P 1'
#
loop_
_entity.id
_entity.type
_entity.pdbx_description
1 polymer ?
#
loop_
_entity_poly.entity_id
_entity_poly.type
_entity_poly.pdbx_seq_one_letter_code
_entity_poly.pdbx_strand_id
1 'polypeptide(L)'
;MIMHLGSFADLRNFHAGLLLSVAALAGCAHSSLGLEIESKDLAARLGYPLCDVYAPLSKQEIFASARRMGIENMEHTTEWANVAAVIMPGDQFRLVNCQNGRRVHGARGGYSFYGLFRGDELALEFGQMIND
;
A
#
# COMPACT_ATOMS: atom_id res chain seq x y z
N MET A 1 -32.32 -24.15 69.80
CA MET A 1 -32.83 -22.83 69.38
C MET A 1 -32.89 -22.87 67.86
N ILE A 2 -33.94 -23.45 67.26
CA ILE A 2 -35.22 -22.83 66.89
C ILE A 2 -35.02 -21.71 65.83
N MET A 3 -35.51 -22.02 64.61
CA MET A 3 -36.15 -21.15 63.60
C MET A 3 -35.30 -20.17 62.79
N HIS A 4 -35.63 -19.78 61.55
CA HIS A 4 -36.75 -20.07 60.64
C HIS A 4 -36.34 -19.73 59.19
N LEU A 5 -36.91 -20.48 58.23
CA LEU A 5 -37.51 -20.06 56.95
C LEU A 5 -37.25 -18.65 56.37
N GLY A 6 -37.14 -18.59 55.03
CA GLY A 6 -37.82 -17.53 54.27
C GLY A 6 -37.18 -17.07 52.97
N SER A 7 -37.70 -17.57 51.85
CA SER A 7 -37.47 -17.08 50.48
C SER A 7 -38.46 -15.96 50.13
N PHE A 8 -37.99 -14.87 49.50
CA PHE A 8 -38.76 -13.92 48.68
C PHE A 8 -37.81 -13.39 47.59
N ALA A 9 -37.93 -13.84 46.33
CA ALA A 9 -38.76 -13.26 45.27
C ALA A 9 -38.27 -11.89 44.76
N ASP A 10 -37.62 -11.95 43.58
CA ASP A 10 -37.77 -11.08 42.39
C ASP A 10 -37.96 -9.56 42.57
N LEU A 11 -36.98 -8.77 42.10
CA LEU A 11 -37.28 -7.48 41.50
C LEU A 11 -36.31 -7.15 40.34
N ARG A 12 -36.88 -7.14 39.14
CA ARG A 12 -36.36 -6.65 37.86
C ARG A 12 -36.02 -5.16 37.93
N ASN A 13 -34.88 -4.74 37.37
CA ASN A 13 -34.73 -3.59 36.45
C ASN A 13 -33.24 -3.25 36.24
N PHE A 14 -32.71 -3.41 35.03
CA PHE A 14 -32.66 -2.41 33.95
C PHE A 14 -31.76 -1.21 34.26
N HIS A 15 -30.47 -1.33 33.91
CA HIS A 15 -29.65 -0.25 33.32
C HIS A 15 -28.55 -0.96 32.51
N ALA A 16 -28.75 -1.14 31.20
CA ALA A 16 -28.45 -0.16 30.16
C ALA A 16 -26.93 0.07 29.99
N GLY A 17 -26.36 -0.65 29.03
CA GLY A 17 -25.56 -0.05 27.95
C GLY A 17 -24.17 0.47 28.31
N LEU A 18 -23.15 -0.31 27.96
CA LEU A 18 -21.91 0.27 27.45
C LEU A 18 -21.22 -0.71 26.48
N LEU A 19 -21.79 -0.86 25.28
CA LEU A 19 -21.07 -1.41 24.13
C LEU A 19 -20.10 -0.34 23.62
N LEU A 20 -18.88 -0.31 24.18
CA LEU A 20 -17.76 0.41 23.59
C LEU A 20 -17.24 -0.41 22.39
N SER A 21 -17.99 -0.40 21.29
CA SER A 21 -17.45 -0.84 20.01
C SER A 21 -16.53 0.25 19.49
N VAL A 22 -15.24 0.08 19.75
CA VAL A 22 -14.15 0.88 19.19
C VAL A 22 -14.27 0.81 17.67
N ALA A 23 -14.82 1.87 17.06
CA ALA A 23 -14.75 2.07 15.62
C ALA A 23 -13.27 2.24 15.28
N ALA A 24 -12.65 1.18 14.77
CA ALA A 24 -11.35 1.25 14.14
C ALA A 24 -11.48 2.18 12.94
N LEU A 25 -11.11 3.45 13.13
CA LEU A 25 -10.84 4.37 12.04
C LEU A 25 -9.65 3.79 11.29
N ALA A 26 -9.93 2.96 10.29
CA ALA A 26 -8.96 2.64 9.24
C ALA A 26 -8.64 3.96 8.56
N GLY A 27 -7.60 4.64 9.04
CA GLY A 27 -7.03 5.78 8.36
C GLY A 27 -6.49 5.29 7.04
N CYS A 28 -7.21 5.58 5.95
CA CYS A 28 -6.67 5.38 4.61
C CYS A 28 -5.40 6.20 4.52
N ALA A 29 -4.25 5.53 4.49
CA ALA A 29 -2.95 6.14 4.24
C ALA A 29 -2.94 6.59 2.77
N HIS A 30 -3.51 7.77 2.51
CA HIS A 30 -3.43 8.41 1.21
C HIS A 30 -2.02 9.00 1.05
N SER A 31 -1.29 8.50 0.06
CA SER A 31 -0.02 9.10 -0.32
C SER A 31 -0.21 10.51 -0.90
N SER A 32 0.85 11.31 -0.95
CA SER A 32 0.87 12.61 -1.66
C SER A 32 0.53 12.49 -3.16
N LEU A 33 0.67 11.29 -3.72
CA LEU A 33 0.28 10.95 -5.08
C LEU A 33 -1.20 10.53 -5.19
N GLY A 34 -1.96 10.48 -4.09
CA GLY A 34 -3.33 9.96 -4.09
C GLY A 34 -3.42 8.49 -4.47
N LEU A 35 -2.29 7.78 -4.45
CA LEU A 35 -2.19 6.34 -4.69
C LEU A 35 -2.24 5.60 -3.36
N GLU A 36 -2.87 4.43 -3.36
CA GLU A 36 -2.92 3.54 -2.20
C GLU A 36 -1.57 2.84 -1.99
N ILE A 37 -1.11 2.82 -0.74
CA ILE A 37 0.13 2.15 -0.34
C ILE A 37 -0.22 0.77 0.21
N GLU A 38 0.53 -0.24 -0.22
CA GLU A 38 0.39 -1.60 0.26
C GLU A 38 0.94 -1.80 1.67
N SER A 39 0.53 -2.91 2.30
CA SER A 39 1.09 -3.31 3.59
C SER A 39 2.61 -3.48 3.54
N LYS A 40 3.28 -3.20 4.66
CA LYS A 40 4.74 -3.41 4.79
C LYS A 40 5.15 -4.88 4.63
N ASP A 41 4.27 -5.82 5.01
CA ASP A 41 4.50 -7.25 4.79
C ASP A 41 4.53 -7.62 3.31
N LEU A 42 3.64 -7.05 2.50
CA LEU A 42 3.71 -7.25 1.04
C LEU A 42 4.97 -6.60 0.47
N ALA A 43 5.30 -5.37 0.87
CA ALA A 43 6.52 -4.70 0.42
C ALA A 43 7.79 -5.54 0.72
N ALA A 44 7.86 -6.17 1.89
CA ALA A 44 8.96 -7.06 2.26
C ALA A 44 9.00 -8.34 1.39
N ARG A 45 7.84 -8.98 1.13
CA ARG A 45 7.77 -10.16 0.24
C ARG A 45 8.22 -9.85 -1.19
N LEU A 46 7.90 -8.65 -1.68
CA LEU A 46 8.32 -8.15 -2.99
C LEU A 46 9.80 -7.72 -3.03
N GLY A 47 10.54 -7.82 -1.92
CA GLY A 47 11.96 -7.48 -1.86
C GLY A 47 12.27 -6.01 -1.52
N TYR A 48 11.26 -5.21 -1.15
CA TYR A 48 11.38 -3.78 -0.87
C TYR A 48 10.93 -3.41 0.57
N PRO A 49 11.49 -4.03 1.63
CA PRO A 49 11.01 -3.87 3.01
C PRO A 49 11.15 -2.44 3.56
N LEU A 50 12.01 -1.62 2.96
CA LEU A 50 12.27 -0.23 3.39
C LEU A 50 11.66 0.82 2.45
N CYS A 51 10.85 0.39 1.48
CA CYS A 51 10.21 1.28 0.53
C CYS A 51 8.68 1.30 0.75
N ASP A 52 8.04 2.30 0.16
CA ASP A 52 6.60 2.29 -0.06
C ASP A 52 6.35 1.63 -1.41
N VAL A 53 5.66 0.49 -1.37
CA VAL A 53 5.16 -0.18 -2.58
C VAL A 53 3.68 0.16 -2.69
N TYR A 54 3.28 0.64 -3.86
CA TYR A 54 1.90 1.05 -4.11
C TYR A 54 1.08 -0.14 -4.61
N ALA A 55 -0.24 -0.06 -4.39
CA ALA A 55 -1.20 -1.03 -4.92
C ALA A 55 -1.07 -1.14 -6.45
N PRO A 56 -1.55 -2.25 -7.07
CA PRO A 56 -1.48 -2.40 -8.51
C PRO A 56 -2.10 -1.20 -9.23
N LEU A 57 -1.33 -0.59 -10.12
CA LEU A 57 -1.71 0.57 -10.90
C LEU A 57 -2.22 0.13 -12.27
N SER A 58 -3.26 0.81 -12.75
CA SER A 58 -3.61 0.79 -14.16
C SER A 58 -2.57 1.56 -15.00
N LYS A 59 -2.54 1.28 -16.30
CA LYS A 59 -1.71 2.04 -17.26
C LYS A 59 -1.98 3.56 -17.20
N GLN A 60 -3.23 3.95 -17.00
CA GLN A 60 -3.61 5.36 -16.90
C GLN A 60 -3.05 6.02 -15.64
N GLU A 61 -3.05 5.31 -14.51
CA GLU A 61 -2.47 5.79 -13.25
C GLU A 61 -0.94 5.90 -13.32
N ILE A 62 -0.27 5.00 -14.04
CA ILE A 62 1.16 5.12 -14.32
C ILE A 62 1.43 6.42 -15.07
N PHE A 63 0.76 6.68 -16.20
CA PHE A 63 1.01 7.89 -16.97
C PHE A 63 0.62 9.16 -16.21
N ALA A 64 -0.48 9.13 -15.44
CA ALA A 64 -0.90 10.25 -14.63
C ALA A 64 0.07 10.54 -13.46
N SER A 65 0.62 9.50 -12.83
CA SER A 65 1.64 9.68 -11.80
C SER A 65 2.97 10.12 -12.40
N ALA A 66 3.37 9.58 -13.54
CA ALA A 66 4.63 9.90 -14.23
C ALA A 66 4.68 11.39 -14.59
N ARG A 67 3.58 11.92 -15.16
CA ARG A 67 3.44 13.36 -15.44
C ARG A 67 3.55 14.22 -14.18
N ARG A 68 2.95 13.81 -13.07
CA ARG A 68 3.06 14.54 -11.79
C ARG A 68 4.48 14.53 -11.22
N MET A 69 5.27 13.54 -11.59
CA MET A 69 6.68 13.41 -11.21
C MET A 69 7.65 13.97 -12.28
N GLY A 70 7.13 14.66 -13.30
CA GLY A 70 7.93 15.34 -14.33
C GLY A 70 8.35 14.48 -15.53
N ILE A 71 7.90 13.23 -15.62
CA ILE A 71 8.09 12.41 -16.83
C ILE A 71 6.91 12.65 -17.78
N GLU A 72 7.12 13.54 -18.74
CA GLU A 72 6.12 13.83 -19.77
C GLU A 72 6.08 12.74 -20.86
N ASN A 73 4.88 12.48 -21.39
CA ASN A 73 4.65 11.62 -22.56
C ASN A 73 5.27 10.21 -22.46
N MET A 74 5.29 9.61 -21.26
CA MET A 74 5.83 8.28 -21.01
C MET A 74 5.27 7.22 -21.98
N GLU A 75 3.99 7.31 -22.32
CA GLU A 75 3.29 6.43 -23.26
C GLU A 75 3.88 6.40 -24.69
N HIS A 76 4.67 7.42 -25.04
CA HIS A 76 5.30 7.58 -26.36
C HIS A 76 6.79 7.26 -26.35
N THR A 77 7.34 6.84 -25.20
CA THR A 77 8.76 6.54 -25.05
C THR A 77 9.10 5.13 -25.56
N THR A 78 10.33 4.94 -26.01
CA THR A 78 10.87 3.60 -26.31
C THR A 78 10.91 2.71 -25.07
N GLU A 79 11.15 3.29 -23.89
CA GLU A 79 11.12 2.56 -22.62
C GLU A 79 9.75 1.92 -22.39
N TRP A 80 8.66 2.69 -22.54
CA TRP A 80 7.31 2.16 -22.45
C TRP A 80 7.01 1.13 -23.54
N ALA A 81 7.47 1.36 -24.78
CA ALA A 81 7.29 0.39 -25.86
C ALA A 81 7.93 -0.98 -25.52
N ASN A 82 9.10 -0.98 -24.87
CA ASN A 82 9.77 -2.19 -24.41
C ASN A 82 9.01 -2.87 -23.27
N VAL A 83 8.51 -2.10 -22.31
CA VAL A 83 7.64 -2.61 -21.24
C VAL A 83 6.40 -3.26 -21.84
N ALA A 84 5.71 -2.57 -22.75
CA ALA A 84 4.49 -3.04 -23.38
C ALA A 84 4.67 -4.35 -24.18
N ALA A 85 5.87 -4.57 -24.74
CA ALA A 85 6.20 -5.77 -25.50
C ALA A 85 6.34 -7.04 -24.64
N VAL A 86 6.53 -6.91 -23.32
CA VAL A 86 6.80 -8.04 -22.41
C VAL A 86 5.70 -8.30 -21.38
N ILE A 87 4.62 -7.51 -21.39
CA ILE A 87 3.48 -7.68 -20.48
C ILE A 87 2.80 -9.04 -20.74
N MET A 88 2.58 -9.77 -19.65
CA MET A 88 1.81 -11.01 -19.64
C MET A 88 0.49 -10.87 -18.86
N PRO A 89 -0.52 -11.70 -19.15
CA PRO A 89 -1.71 -11.78 -18.30
C PRO A 89 -1.36 -12.08 -16.85
N GLY A 90 -1.89 -11.28 -15.93
CA GLY A 90 -1.61 -11.40 -14.49
C GLY A 90 -0.47 -10.52 -13.97
N ASP A 91 0.31 -9.89 -14.86
CA ASP A 91 1.32 -8.93 -14.42
C ASP A 91 0.66 -7.70 -13.78
N GLN A 92 1.32 -7.15 -12.77
CA GLN A 92 0.87 -5.99 -11.99
C GLN A 92 1.89 -4.87 -12.09
N PHE A 93 1.44 -3.69 -12.51
CA PHE A 93 2.27 -2.49 -12.40
C PHE A 93 2.21 -1.95 -10.98
N ARG A 94 3.35 -1.60 -10.41
CA ARG A 94 3.41 -0.96 -9.08
C ARG A 94 4.43 0.16 -9.13
N LEU A 95 4.15 1.26 -8.44
CA LEU A 95 5.17 2.25 -8.10
C LEU A 95 5.92 1.73 -6.87
N VAL A 96 7.24 1.89 -6.86
CA VAL A 96 8.09 1.64 -5.69
C VAL A 96 8.81 2.94 -5.38
N ASN A 97 8.64 3.45 -4.17
CA ASN A 97 9.27 4.68 -3.71
C ASN A 97 10.13 4.41 -2.47
N CYS A 98 11.43 4.51 -2.64
CA CYS A 98 12.42 4.27 -1.60
C CYS A 98 13.00 5.62 -1.14
N GLN A 99 12.29 6.32 -0.25
CA GLN A 99 12.68 7.66 0.24
C GLN A 99 14.03 7.67 0.98
N ASN A 100 14.37 6.58 1.67
CA ASN A 100 15.63 6.43 2.42
C ASN A 100 16.54 5.35 1.83
N GLY A 101 16.27 4.92 0.60
CA GLY A 101 17.01 3.85 -0.04
C GLY A 101 18.41 4.30 -0.42
N ARG A 102 19.45 3.85 0.30
CA ARG A 102 20.79 3.81 -0.31
C ARG A 102 20.64 2.98 -1.58
N ARG A 103 20.85 3.60 -2.74
CA ARG A 103 21.19 2.82 -3.92
C ARG A 103 22.33 1.89 -3.51
N VAL A 104 22.15 0.60 -3.71
CA VAL A 104 23.25 -0.27 -4.12
C VAL A 104 23.98 0.57 -5.19
N HIS A 105 25.23 0.98 -4.94
CA HIS A 105 26.01 1.99 -5.72
C HIS A 105 26.03 3.46 -5.25
N GLY A 106 25.85 3.75 -3.95
CA GLY A 106 26.52 4.92 -3.34
C GLY A 106 25.91 6.32 -3.57
N ALA A 107 24.69 6.43 -4.08
CA ALA A 107 23.98 7.71 -4.17
C ALA A 107 23.39 8.13 -2.80
N ARG A 108 23.49 9.42 -2.48
CA ARG A 108 22.83 10.08 -1.34
C ARG A 108 21.50 10.65 -1.83
N GLY A 109 20.45 9.83 -1.89
CA GLY A 109 19.12 10.26 -2.31
C GLY A 109 18.17 9.08 -2.32
N GLY A 110 16.88 9.35 -2.14
CA GLY A 110 15.85 8.34 -2.37
C GLY A 110 15.75 8.03 -3.86
N TYR A 111 15.07 6.96 -4.21
CA TYR A 111 14.77 6.64 -5.60
C TYR A 111 13.38 6.08 -5.74
N SER A 112 12.75 6.33 -6.88
CA SER A 112 11.45 5.77 -7.22
C SER A 112 11.49 5.14 -8.61
N PHE A 113 10.71 4.11 -8.85
CA PHE A 113 10.59 3.47 -10.16
C PHE A 113 9.23 2.77 -10.31
N TYR A 114 8.83 2.50 -11.55
CA TYR A 114 7.72 1.61 -11.84
C TYR A 114 8.23 0.19 -12.08
N GLY A 115 7.60 -0.79 -11.44
CA GLY A 115 7.89 -2.20 -11.63
C GLY A 115 6.72 -2.92 -12.30
N LEU A 116 7.03 -3.78 -13.26
CA LEU A 116 6.13 -4.83 -13.74
C LEU A 116 6.39 -6.10 -12.92
N PHE A 117 5.45 -6.46 -12.06
CA PHE A 117 5.55 -7.61 -11.16
C PHE A 117 4.78 -8.80 -11.70
N ARG A 118 5.39 -9.99 -11.66
CA ARG A 118 4.78 -11.26 -12.03
C ARG A 118 4.70 -12.14 -10.78
N GLY A 119 3.54 -12.10 -10.12
CA GLY A 119 3.46 -12.58 -8.74
C GLY A 119 4.34 -11.71 -7.84
N ASP A 120 5.28 -12.34 -7.13
CA ASP A 120 6.20 -11.65 -6.22
C ASP A 120 7.55 -11.27 -6.88
N GLU A 121 7.75 -11.59 -8.16
CA GLU A 121 8.98 -11.30 -8.90
C GLU A 121 8.89 -9.99 -9.69
N LEU A 122 9.93 -9.15 -9.60
CA LEU A 122 10.08 -7.99 -10.48
C LEU A 122 10.57 -8.47 -11.86
N ALA A 123 9.69 -8.44 -12.86
CA ALA A 123 10.02 -8.83 -14.23
C ALA A 123 10.76 -7.72 -14.99
N LEU A 124 10.39 -6.45 -14.74
CA LEU A 124 11.01 -5.29 -15.38
C LEU A 124 10.85 -4.03 -14.53
N GLU A 125 11.92 -3.25 -14.44
CA GLU A 125 11.93 -1.90 -13.84
C GLU A 125 12.03 -0.85 -14.96
N PHE A 126 11.31 0.26 -14.79
CA PHE A 126 11.30 1.38 -15.75
C PHE A 126 10.92 2.71 -15.07
N GLY A 127 11.17 3.82 -15.76
CA GLY A 127 10.79 5.15 -15.27
C GLY A 127 11.48 5.53 -13.96
N GLN A 128 12.77 5.21 -13.83
CA GLN A 128 13.55 5.55 -12.64
C GLN A 128 13.61 7.07 -12.41
N MET A 129 13.46 7.46 -11.15
CA MET A 129 13.52 8.84 -10.67
C MET A 129 14.42 8.90 -9.43
N ILE A 130 15.23 9.96 -9.33
CA ILE A 130 16.02 10.27 -8.13
C ILE A 130 15.20 11.24 -7.28
N ASN A 131 15.00 10.90 -6.01
CA ASN A 131 14.37 11.76 -5.03
C ASN A 131 15.50 12.49 -4.28
N ASP A 132 15.69 13.77 -4.57
CA ASP A 132 16.66 14.64 -3.87
C ASP A 132 16.21 15.01 -2.45
#